data_AF-A0A420WLR9-F1
#
_entry.id   AF-A0A420WLR9-F1
#
_cell.length_a   1.000
_cell.length_b   1.000
_cell.length_c   1.000
_cell.angle_alpha   90.00
_cell.angle_beta   90.00
_cell.angle_gamma   90.00
#
_symmetry.space_group_name_H-M   'P 1'
#
loop_
_entity.id
_entity.type
_entity.pdbx_description
1 polymer ?
#
loop_
_entity_poly.entity_id
_entity_poly.type
_entity_poly.pdbx_seq_one_letter_code
_entity_poly.pdbx_strand_id
1 'polypeptide(L)'
;MSLTLLAGGTIGTVLSGSGLFALRNAWKTKTAGLAIILAGWGAIFLALIAWSFAGGGADRGVSWGIIVVSLQALIFVAYSASQDKPQIKRIKTVKARNQKATSKLSALEVLKRVGTFLTVVLLCGAVSFLTALGLHECLLALGMLVSNALVTALFFFPIIWAALASVVLITRNQRLRWGPLLGLTLIGFALLLIGNGGLG
;
A
#
# COMPACT_ATOMS: atom_id res chain seq x y z
N MET A 1 7.44 -25.34 22.65
CA MET A 1 7.27 -24.75 21.30
C MET A 1 7.25 -25.89 20.31
N SER A 2 6.09 -26.24 19.76
CA SER A 2 5.92 -27.44 18.94
C SER A 2 6.63 -27.29 17.58
N LEU A 3 7.16 -28.41 17.07
CA LEU A 3 7.88 -28.48 15.78
C LEU A 3 7.08 -27.85 14.61
N THR A 4 5.75 -27.92 14.71
CA THR A 4 4.79 -27.36 13.75
C THR A 4 4.82 -25.83 13.69
N LEU A 5 5.04 -25.13 14.82
CA LEU A 5 5.13 -23.67 14.86
C LEU A 5 6.37 -23.18 14.11
N LEU A 6 7.51 -23.87 14.31
CA LEU A 6 8.76 -23.56 13.62
C LEU A 6 8.68 -23.87 12.13
N ALA A 7 8.07 -25.00 11.76
CA ALA A 7 7.90 -25.38 10.35
C ALA A 7 7.00 -24.40 9.58
N GLY A 8 5.84 -24.01 10.13
CA GLY A 8 4.92 -23.09 9.45
C GLY A 8 5.53 -21.69 9.24
N GLY A 9 6.21 -21.15 10.26
CA GLY A 9 6.83 -19.83 10.18
C GLY A 9 8.00 -19.79 9.20
N THR A 10 8.85 -20.82 9.18
CA THR A 10 9.98 -20.92 8.24
C THR A 10 9.49 -21.06 6.79
N ILE A 11 8.52 -21.94 6.54
CA ILE A 11 7.91 -22.13 5.21
C ILE A 11 7.28 -20.81 4.73
N GLY A 12 6.50 -20.15 5.58
CA GLY A 12 5.89 -18.86 5.26
C GLY A 12 6.93 -17.80 4.91
N THR A 13 8.00 -17.70 5.68
CA THR A 13 9.09 -16.74 5.46
C THR A 13 9.82 -16.97 4.14
N VAL A 14 10.08 -18.23 3.77
CA VAL A 14 10.73 -18.60 2.50
C VAL A 14 9.80 -18.32 1.32
N LEU A 15 8.53 -18.69 1.43
CA LEU A 15 7.52 -18.42 0.40
C LEU A 15 7.35 -16.92 0.16
N SER A 16 7.22 -16.10 1.20
CA SER A 16 7.07 -14.65 1.04
C SER A 16 8.32 -14.02 0.43
N GLY A 17 9.51 -14.45 0.85
CA GLY A 17 10.78 -13.97 0.29
C GLY A 17 10.91 -14.30 -1.20
N SER A 18 10.55 -15.52 -1.59
CA SER A 18 10.57 -15.95 -3.00
C SER A 18 9.53 -15.22 -3.85
N GLY A 19 8.32 -14.99 -3.33
CA GLY A 19 7.27 -14.22 -4.00
C GLY A 19 7.67 -12.77 -4.24
N LEU A 20 8.23 -12.11 -3.22
CA LEU A 20 8.76 -10.75 -3.33
C LEU A 20 9.93 -10.67 -4.33
N PHE A 21 10.82 -11.66 -4.33
CA PHE A 21 11.91 -11.74 -5.30
C PHE A 21 11.40 -11.90 -6.75
N ALA A 22 10.41 -12.77 -6.97
CA ALA A 22 9.76 -12.95 -8.27
C ALA A 22 9.10 -11.65 -8.75
N LEU A 23 8.34 -10.96 -7.89
CA LEU A 23 7.73 -9.67 -8.20
C LEU A 23 8.78 -8.61 -8.54
N ARG A 24 9.88 -8.55 -7.79
CA ARG A 24 10.98 -7.63 -8.08
C ARG A 24 11.61 -7.89 -9.44
N ASN A 25 11.87 -9.15 -9.78
CA ASN A 25 12.43 -9.51 -11.08
C ASN A 25 11.43 -9.23 -12.21
N ALA A 26 10.13 -9.46 -11.97
CA ALA A 26 9.09 -9.10 -12.90
C ALA A 26 9.09 -7.58 -13.18
N TRP A 27 9.21 -6.74 -12.17
CA TRP A 27 9.23 -5.29 -12.38
C TRP A 27 10.52 -4.75 -12.99
N LYS A 28 11.65 -5.44 -12.79
CA LYS A 28 12.92 -5.07 -13.45
C LYS A 28 12.92 -5.40 -14.94
N THR A 29 12.18 -6.42 -15.37
CA THR A 29 12.16 -6.88 -16.76
C THR A 29 10.95 -6.32 -17.49
N LYS A 30 11.18 -5.61 -18.61
CA LYS A 30 10.08 -5.01 -19.40
C LYS A 30 9.14 -6.06 -20.04
N THR A 31 9.56 -7.32 -20.07
CA THR A 31 8.86 -8.44 -20.70
C THR A 31 8.29 -9.43 -19.69
N ALA A 32 8.20 -9.05 -18.42
CA ALA A 32 7.64 -9.95 -17.42
C ALA A 32 6.20 -10.30 -17.78
N GLY A 33 5.96 -11.57 -18.07
CA GLY A 33 4.63 -12.08 -18.34
C GLY A 33 3.76 -11.97 -17.09
N LEU A 34 2.46 -11.76 -17.33
CA LEU A 34 1.43 -11.72 -16.29
C LEU A 34 1.50 -12.95 -15.35
N ALA A 35 1.93 -14.10 -15.88
CA ALA A 35 2.17 -15.33 -15.12
C ALA A 35 3.18 -15.17 -13.96
N ILE A 36 4.29 -14.46 -14.15
CA ILE A 36 5.30 -14.27 -13.08
C ILE A 36 4.75 -13.36 -11.98
N ILE A 37 3.98 -12.34 -12.36
CA ILE A 37 3.33 -11.43 -11.42
C ILE A 37 2.31 -12.20 -10.58
N LEU A 38 1.45 -13.01 -11.22
CA LEU A 38 0.49 -13.86 -10.52
C LEU A 38 1.17 -14.89 -9.62
N ALA A 39 2.25 -15.52 -10.09
CA ALA A 39 3.02 -16.48 -9.28
C ALA A 39 3.62 -15.82 -8.03
N GLY A 40 4.15 -14.60 -8.15
CA GLY A 40 4.70 -13.85 -7.02
C GLY A 40 3.64 -13.49 -5.98
N TRP A 41 2.46 -13.03 -6.42
CA TRP A 41 1.32 -12.80 -5.53
C TRP A 41 0.79 -14.09 -4.90
N GLY A 42 0.68 -15.16 -5.69
CA GLY A 42 0.27 -16.47 -5.21
C GLY A 42 1.20 -17.01 -4.13
N ALA A 43 2.51 -16.85 -4.30
CA ALA A 43 3.50 -17.23 -3.29
C ALA A 43 3.35 -16.44 -1.98
N ILE A 44 3.08 -15.14 -2.04
CA ILE A 44 2.79 -14.32 -0.84
C ILE A 44 1.49 -14.79 -0.17
N PHE A 45 0.45 -15.12 -0.94
CA PHE A 45 -0.80 -15.61 -0.39
C PHE A 45 -0.64 -16.97 0.30
N LEU A 46 0.09 -17.89 -0.33
CA LEU A 46 0.46 -19.19 0.26
C LEU A 46 1.33 -19.02 1.51
N ALA A 47 2.20 -18.01 1.55
CA ALA A 47 2.98 -17.69 2.74
C ALA A 47 2.07 -17.32 3.93
N LEU A 48 1.04 -16.50 3.71
CA LEU A 48 0.09 -16.11 4.75
C LEU A 48 -0.72 -17.32 5.25
N ILE A 49 -1.11 -18.23 4.34
CA ILE A 49 -1.75 -19.50 4.71
C ILE A 49 -0.81 -20.35 5.57
N ALA A 50 0.47 -20.48 5.20
CA ALA A 50 1.46 -21.21 6.01
C ALA A 50 1.64 -20.59 7.41
N TRP A 51 1.64 -19.26 7.50
CA TRP A 51 1.70 -18.53 8.76
C TRP A 51 0.47 -18.76 9.65
N SER A 52 -0.72 -19.01 9.09
CA SER A 52 -1.92 -19.33 9.87
C SER A 52 -1.76 -20.60 10.73
N PHE A 53 -0.96 -21.57 10.26
CA PHE A 53 -0.66 -22.80 10.99
C PHE A 53 0.45 -22.65 12.04
N ALA A 54 1.19 -21.54 12.01
CA ALA A 54 2.37 -21.31 12.86
C ALA A 54 2.07 -20.63 14.20
N GLY A 55 0.84 -20.17 14.45
CA GLY A 55 0.51 -19.27 15.57
C GLY A 55 -0.25 -19.86 16.75
N GLY A 56 -0.51 -21.17 16.78
CA GLY A 56 -1.37 -21.79 17.80
C GLY A 56 -2.84 -21.34 17.76
N GLY A 57 -3.24 -20.69 16.67
CA GLY A 57 -4.57 -20.16 16.40
C GLY A 57 -4.55 -19.34 15.11
N ALA A 58 -5.65 -19.38 14.34
CA ALA A 58 -5.73 -18.78 13.00
C ALA A 58 -5.39 -17.27 13.01
N ASP A 59 -5.87 -16.54 14.02
CA ASP A 59 -5.77 -15.07 14.04
C ASP A 59 -4.36 -14.55 14.36
N ARG A 60 -3.65 -15.22 15.27
CA ARG A 60 -2.31 -14.80 15.69
C ARG A 60 -1.25 -15.11 14.63
N GLY A 61 -1.38 -16.26 13.97
CA GLY A 61 -0.43 -16.69 12.93
C GLY A 61 -0.39 -15.76 11.73
N VAL A 62 -1.56 -15.42 11.19
CA VAL A 62 -1.67 -14.51 10.02
C VAL A 62 -1.15 -13.12 10.34
N SER A 63 -1.44 -12.59 11.53
CA SER A 63 -0.95 -11.27 11.96
C SER A 63 0.58 -11.20 11.97
N TRP A 64 1.25 -12.22 12.54
CA TRP A 64 2.72 -12.33 12.47
C TRP A 64 3.23 -12.48 11.04
N GLY A 65 2.54 -13.26 10.21
CA GLY A 65 2.86 -13.41 8.80
C GLY A 65 2.82 -12.08 8.05
N ILE A 66 1.80 -11.26 8.26
CA ILE A 66 1.68 -9.93 7.66
C ILE A 66 2.84 -9.03 8.08
N ILE A 67 3.21 -9.02 9.36
CA ILE A 67 4.35 -8.25 9.88
C ILE A 67 5.64 -8.68 9.18
N VAL A 68 5.90 -9.99 9.10
CA VAL A 68 7.12 -10.54 8.48
C VAL A 68 7.17 -10.23 6.99
N VAL A 69 6.07 -10.44 6.25
CA VAL A 69 5.97 -10.12 4.82
C VAL A 69 6.21 -8.63 4.59
N SER A 70 5.61 -7.76 5.41
CA SER A 70 5.76 -6.31 5.30
C SER A 70 7.20 -5.88 5.57
N LEU A 71 7.84 -6.44 6.59
CA LEU A 71 9.24 -6.17 6.91
C LEU A 71 10.17 -6.62 5.78
N GLN A 72 9.96 -7.81 5.22
CA GLN A 72 10.69 -8.30 4.05
C GLN A 72 10.51 -7.36 2.85
N ALA A 73 9.27 -6.93 2.57
CA ALA A 73 8.99 -6.00 1.48
C ALA A 73 9.75 -4.68 1.67
N LEU A 74 9.76 -4.12 2.89
CA LEU A 74 10.52 -2.92 3.23
C LEU A 74 12.03 -3.10 3.03
N ILE A 75 12.59 -4.25 3.44
CA ILE A 75 14.01 -4.57 3.22
C ILE A 75 14.30 -4.61 1.71
N PHE A 76 13.43 -5.22 0.90
CA PHE A 76 13.57 -5.25 -0.55
C PHE A 76 13.51 -3.86 -1.19
N VAL A 77 12.59 -3.01 -0.73
CA VAL A 77 12.47 -1.62 -1.19
C VAL A 77 13.71 -0.82 -0.79
N ALA A 78 14.15 -0.90 0.47
CA ALA A 78 15.36 -0.23 0.95
C ALA A 78 16.61 -0.70 0.19
N TYR A 79 16.73 -2.00 -0.09
CA TYR A 79 17.81 -2.58 -0.87
C TYR A 79 17.76 -2.19 -2.35
N SER A 80 16.58 -1.96 -2.93
CA SER A 80 16.47 -1.38 -4.27
C SER A 80 16.86 0.10 -4.29
N ALA A 81 16.39 0.87 -3.30
CA ALA A 81 16.68 2.29 -3.20
C ALA A 81 18.19 2.57 -3.01
N SER A 82 18.91 1.69 -2.31
CA SER A 82 20.37 1.80 -2.15
C SER A 82 21.16 1.41 -3.41
N GLN A 83 20.60 0.57 -4.29
CA GLN A 83 21.20 0.20 -5.57
C GLN A 83 20.95 1.20 -6.69
N ASP A 84 19.89 1.99 -6.58
CA ASP A 84 19.60 3.06 -7.51
C ASP A 84 20.69 4.13 -7.41
N LYS A 85 21.71 3.99 -8.25
CA LYS A 85 22.71 5.04 -8.43
C LYS A 85 21.95 6.30 -8.84
N PRO A 86 22.16 7.44 -8.16
CA PRO A 86 21.48 8.68 -8.54
C PRO A 86 21.77 8.93 -10.02
N GLN A 87 20.72 9.14 -10.82
CA GLN A 87 20.82 9.37 -12.27
C GLN A 87 21.45 10.75 -12.56
N ILE A 88 22.66 10.99 -12.07
CA ILE A 88 23.42 12.24 -12.21
C ILE A 88 23.69 12.55 -13.69
N LYS A 89 23.77 11.51 -14.55
CA LYS A 89 24.05 11.69 -15.98
C LYS A 89 22.87 12.25 -16.80
N ARG A 90 21.61 11.95 -16.44
CA ARG A 90 20.44 12.50 -17.15
C ARG A 90 20.09 13.92 -16.71
N ILE A 91 20.54 14.31 -15.52
CA ILE A 91 20.46 15.70 -15.05
C ILE A 91 21.42 16.58 -15.85
N LYS A 92 22.64 16.14 -16.19
CA LYS A 92 23.60 17.02 -16.89
C LYS A 92 23.15 17.49 -18.28
N THR A 93 22.45 16.66 -19.06
CA THR A 93 21.96 17.04 -20.40
C THR A 93 20.69 17.90 -20.38
N VAL A 94 19.80 17.72 -19.40
CA VAL A 94 18.63 18.61 -19.22
C VAL A 94 19.04 19.92 -18.56
N LYS A 95 20.02 19.89 -17.64
CA LYS A 95 20.53 21.07 -16.93
C LYS A 95 21.30 22.00 -17.88
N ALA A 96 22.02 21.49 -18.88
CA ALA A 96 22.68 22.34 -19.89
C ALA A 96 21.69 23.12 -20.77
N ARG A 97 20.46 22.63 -20.99
CA ARG A 97 19.42 23.35 -21.75
C ARG A 97 18.55 24.28 -20.89
N ASN A 98 18.43 23.99 -19.58
CA ASN A 98 17.62 24.79 -18.63
C ASN A 98 18.44 25.73 -17.72
N GLN A 99 19.78 25.72 -17.79
CA GLN A 99 20.64 26.58 -16.96
C GLN A 99 20.62 28.07 -17.33
N LYS A 100 19.87 28.48 -18.35
CA LYS A 100 19.61 29.91 -18.61
C LYS A 100 18.47 30.51 -17.78
N ALA A 101 17.83 29.72 -16.90
CA ALA A 101 16.82 30.22 -15.96
C ALA A 101 17.05 29.66 -14.55
N THR A 102 18.15 30.04 -13.89
CA THR A 102 18.16 30.09 -12.43
C THR A 102 17.31 31.27 -11.96
N SER A 103 15.98 31.18 -12.16
CA SER A 103 15.07 31.93 -11.31
C SER A 103 15.21 31.34 -9.92
N LYS A 104 15.59 32.16 -8.93
CA LYS A 104 15.45 31.82 -7.52
C LYS A 104 14.07 31.19 -7.34
N LEU A 105 13.99 29.96 -6.82
CA LEU A 105 12.71 29.33 -6.46
C LEU A 105 11.95 30.34 -5.61
N SER A 106 10.92 30.95 -6.19
CA SER A 106 10.14 31.96 -5.51
C SER A 106 9.53 31.32 -4.26
N ALA A 107 9.59 31.99 -3.12
CA ALA A 107 8.96 31.50 -1.89
C ALA A 107 7.49 31.10 -2.12
N LEU A 108 6.84 31.76 -3.08
CA LEU A 108 5.47 31.49 -3.52
C LEU A 108 5.32 30.12 -4.22
N GLU A 109 6.32 29.67 -4.96
CA GLU A 109 6.34 28.31 -5.56
C GLU A 109 6.53 27.23 -4.50
N VAL A 110 7.39 27.48 -3.51
CA VAL A 110 7.57 26.57 -2.37
C VAL A 110 6.28 26.46 -1.58
N LEU A 111 5.65 27.60 -1.25
CA LEU A 111 4.37 27.64 -0.56
C LEU A 111 3.27 26.92 -1.34
N LYS A 112 3.21 27.09 -2.67
CA LYS A 112 2.25 26.37 -3.53
C LYS A 112 2.46 24.86 -3.51
N ARG A 113 3.71 24.39 -3.52
CA ARG A 113 4.05 22.96 -3.43
C ARG A 113 3.73 22.38 -2.06
N VAL A 114 4.07 23.09 -0.99
CA VAL A 114 3.76 22.71 0.39
C VAL A 114 2.25 22.66 0.60
N GLY A 115 1.52 23.67 0.13
CA GLY A 115 0.06 23.70 0.16
C GLY A 115 -0.54 22.51 -0.59
N THR A 116 -0.06 22.23 -1.81
CA THR A 116 -0.53 21.07 -2.58
C THR A 116 -0.23 19.76 -1.85
N PHE A 117 0.95 19.63 -1.24
CA PHE A 117 1.34 18.45 -0.47
C PHE A 117 0.44 18.25 0.75
N LEU A 118 0.23 19.29 1.55
CA LEU A 118 -0.67 19.29 2.70
C LEU A 118 -2.10 18.92 2.30
N THR A 119 -2.64 19.53 1.25
CA THR A 119 -3.98 19.19 0.77
C THR A 119 -4.04 17.75 0.31
N VAL A 120 -3.05 17.23 -0.41
CA VAL A 120 -3.05 15.83 -0.85
C VAL A 120 -2.99 14.89 0.35
N VAL A 121 -2.06 15.13 1.29
CA VAL A 121 -1.87 14.30 2.47
C VAL A 121 -3.13 14.28 3.33
N LEU A 122 -3.66 15.44 3.68
CA LEU A 122 -4.82 15.57 4.56
C LEU A 122 -6.10 15.08 3.88
N LEU A 123 -6.34 15.46 2.63
CA LEU A 123 -7.55 15.08 1.92
C LEU A 123 -7.57 13.58 1.59
N CYS A 124 -6.47 13.04 1.05
CA CYS A 124 -6.40 11.59 0.82
C CYS A 124 -6.48 10.83 2.14
N GLY A 125 -5.88 11.36 3.21
CA GLY A 125 -5.95 10.80 4.56
C GLY A 125 -7.39 10.73 5.06
N ALA A 126 -8.12 11.84 4.99
CA ALA A 126 -9.52 11.91 5.39
C ALA A 126 -10.42 10.94 4.60
N VAL A 127 -10.28 10.89 3.27
CA VAL A 127 -11.07 9.98 2.42
C VAL A 127 -10.75 8.52 2.73
N SER A 128 -9.47 8.19 2.93
CA SER A 128 -9.05 6.81 3.26
C SER A 128 -9.54 6.41 4.64
N PHE A 129 -9.50 7.33 5.60
CA PHE A 129 -10.00 7.11 6.95
C PHE A 129 -11.51 6.87 6.95
N LEU A 130 -12.27 7.72 6.25
CA LEU A 130 -13.71 7.55 6.08
C LEU A 130 -14.05 6.19 5.45
N THR A 131 -13.30 5.78 4.42
CA THR A 131 -13.51 4.49 3.76
C THR A 131 -13.19 3.32 4.69
N ALA A 132 -12.11 3.42 5.48
CA ALA A 132 -11.74 2.42 6.46
C ALA A 132 -12.78 2.29 7.60
N LEU A 133 -13.34 3.42 8.07
CA LEU A 133 -14.45 3.42 9.01
C LEU A 133 -15.71 2.79 8.42
N GLY A 134 -16.08 3.12 7.18
CA GLY A 134 -17.20 2.48 6.50
C GLY A 134 -17.01 0.96 6.37
N LEU A 135 -15.80 0.52 6.02
CA LEU A 135 -15.44 -0.89 5.99
C LEU A 135 -15.58 -1.54 7.37
N HIS A 136 -15.13 -0.88 8.44
CA HIS A 136 -15.29 -1.36 9.82
C HIS A 136 -16.75 -1.64 10.16
N GLU A 137 -17.64 -0.67 9.96
CA GLU A 137 -19.07 -0.82 10.25
C GLU A 137 -19.72 -1.91 9.38
N CYS A 138 -19.33 -2.01 8.12
CA CYS A 138 -19.82 -3.06 7.24
C CYS A 138 -19.39 -4.46 7.72
N LEU A 139 -18.14 -4.62 8.17
CA LEU A 139 -17.65 -5.90 8.72
C LEU A 139 -18.36 -6.27 10.02
N LEU A 140 -18.67 -5.29 10.89
CA LEU A 140 -19.48 -5.51 12.08
C LEU A 140 -20.90 -5.95 11.73
N ALA A 141 -21.54 -5.32 10.75
CA ALA A 141 -22.87 -5.72 10.27
C ALA A 141 -22.89 -7.15 9.67
N LEU A 142 -21.76 -7.64 9.17
CA LEU A 142 -21.58 -9.02 8.73
C LEU A 142 -21.28 -10.01 9.88
N GLY A 143 -21.31 -9.56 11.14
CA GLY A 143 -21.10 -10.39 12.32
C GLY A 143 -19.63 -10.69 12.65
N MET A 144 -18.67 -9.95 12.07
CA MET A 144 -17.27 -10.11 12.47
C MET A 144 -17.04 -9.60 13.90
N LEU A 145 -16.11 -10.26 14.61
CA LEU A 145 -15.61 -9.79 15.90
C LEU A 145 -15.02 -8.38 15.76
N VAL A 146 -15.32 -7.52 16.74
CA VAL A 146 -14.89 -6.11 16.76
C VAL A 146 -13.38 -5.95 16.58
N SER A 147 -12.58 -6.81 17.21
CA SER A 147 -11.12 -6.82 17.06
C SER A 147 -10.68 -7.07 15.62
N ASN A 148 -11.32 -8.01 14.93
CA ASN A 148 -10.95 -8.41 13.58
C ASN A 148 -11.39 -7.34 12.56
N ALA A 149 -12.56 -6.74 12.76
CA ALA A 149 -13.04 -5.62 11.97
C ALA A 149 -12.10 -4.40 12.09
N LEU A 150 -11.69 -4.06 13.33
CA LEU A 150 -10.79 -2.94 13.59
C LEU A 150 -9.41 -3.16 12.98
N VAL A 151 -8.81 -4.34 13.17
CA VAL A 151 -7.50 -4.68 12.58
C VAL A 151 -7.57 -4.61 11.06
N THR A 152 -8.65 -5.11 10.46
CA THR A 152 -8.85 -5.04 9.00
C THR A 152 -8.95 -3.59 8.53
N ALA A 153 -9.77 -2.76 9.17
CA ALA A 153 -9.91 -1.34 8.83
C ALA A 153 -8.58 -0.57 8.96
N LEU A 154 -7.84 -0.78 10.05
CA LEU A 154 -6.53 -0.17 10.28
C LEU A 154 -5.49 -0.63 9.25
N PHE A 155 -5.61 -1.86 8.74
CA PHE A 155 -4.73 -2.38 7.70
C PHE A 155 -5.04 -1.78 6.32
N PHE A 156 -6.32 -1.61 5.98
CA PHE A 156 -6.73 -1.02 4.70
C PHE A 156 -6.51 0.49 4.63
N PHE A 157 -6.61 1.21 5.75
CA PHE A 157 -6.40 2.66 5.81
C PHE A 157 -5.10 3.13 5.10
N PRO A 158 -3.89 2.67 5.49
CA PRO A 158 -2.65 3.13 4.86
C PRO A 158 -2.52 2.68 3.40
N ILE A 159 -3.14 1.56 3.00
CA ILE A 159 -3.13 1.06 1.62
C ILE A 159 -3.95 1.99 0.72
N ILE A 160 -5.18 2.31 1.12
CA ILE A 160 -6.06 3.23 0.39
C ILE A 160 -5.41 4.61 0.33
N TRP A 161 -4.81 5.06 1.43
CA TRP A 161 -4.13 6.34 1.50
C TRP A 161 -2.95 6.44 0.54
N ALA A 162 -2.07 5.44 0.53
CA ALA A 162 -0.92 5.39 -0.37
C ALA A 162 -1.35 5.31 -1.85
N ALA A 163 -2.38 4.51 -2.16
CA ALA A 163 -2.93 4.39 -3.51
C ALA A 163 -3.52 5.72 -4.00
N LEU A 164 -4.37 6.36 -3.18
CA LEU A 164 -4.95 7.67 -3.48
C LEU A 164 -3.87 8.73 -3.67
N ALA A 165 -2.92 8.83 -2.74
CA ALA A 165 -1.83 9.80 -2.82
C ALA A 165 -1.02 9.61 -4.11
N SER A 166 -0.72 8.37 -4.50
CA SER A 166 0.00 8.06 -5.73
C SER A 166 -0.78 8.48 -6.98
N VAL A 167 -2.06 8.10 -7.07
CA VAL A 167 -2.93 8.47 -8.21
C VAL A 167 -3.05 9.98 -8.33
N VAL A 168 -3.28 10.66 -7.20
CA VAL A 168 -3.45 12.12 -7.14
C VAL A 168 -2.16 12.87 -7.52
N LEU A 169 -0.99 12.35 -7.15
CA LEU A 169 0.30 12.94 -7.49
C LEU A 169 0.73 12.68 -8.95
N ILE A 170 0.39 11.53 -9.51
CA ILE A 170 0.76 11.16 -10.89
C ILE A 170 -0.16 11.85 -11.91
N THR A 171 -1.44 12.05 -11.58
CA THR A 171 -2.44 12.53 -12.54
C THR A 171 -2.32 14.04 -12.79
N ARG A 172 -1.98 14.43 -14.02
CA ARG A 172 -1.91 15.84 -14.45
C ARG A 172 -3.27 16.51 -14.67
N ASN A 173 -4.28 15.75 -15.08
CA ASN A 173 -5.60 16.30 -15.39
C ASN A 173 -6.44 16.45 -14.12
N GLN A 174 -6.87 17.67 -13.82
CA GLN A 174 -7.66 17.99 -12.63
C GLN A 174 -8.94 17.14 -12.53
N ARG A 175 -9.65 16.89 -13.64
CA ARG A 175 -10.90 16.11 -13.60
C ARG A 175 -10.66 14.65 -13.18
N LEU A 176 -9.62 14.02 -13.72
CA LEU A 176 -9.24 12.65 -13.39
C LEU A 176 -8.67 12.53 -11.97
N ARG A 177 -8.15 13.62 -11.41
CA ARG A 177 -7.66 13.67 -10.02
C ARG A 177 -8.80 13.60 -9.00
N TRP A 178 -9.93 14.26 -9.27
CA TRP A 178 -11.07 14.29 -8.35
C TRP A 178 -11.94 13.03 -8.41
N GLY A 179 -11.95 12.32 -9.54
CA GLY A 179 -12.75 11.10 -9.72
C GLY A 179 -12.54 10.05 -8.62
N PRO A 180 -11.31 9.58 -8.36
CA PRO A 180 -11.02 8.61 -7.31
C PRO A 180 -11.38 9.09 -5.91
N LEU A 181 -11.14 10.38 -5.61
CA LEU A 181 -11.47 10.97 -4.31
C LEU A 181 -12.97 10.95 -4.07
N LEU A 182 -13.76 11.43 -5.03
CA LEU A 182 -15.22 11.44 -4.94
C LEU A 182 -15.78 10.01 -4.90
N GLY A 183 -15.28 9.11 -5.76
CA GLY A 183 -15.70 7.72 -5.79
C GLY A 183 -15.48 7.02 -4.46
N LEU A 184 -14.28 7.11 -3.88
CA LEU A 184 -13.99 6.50 -2.58
C LEU A 184 -14.75 7.16 -1.43
N THR A 185 -14.97 8.48 -1.49
CA THR A 185 -15.79 9.16 -0.49
C THR A 185 -17.22 8.64 -0.51
N LEU A 186 -17.83 8.50 -1.70
CA LEU A 186 -19.17 7.97 -1.87
C LEU A 186 -19.27 6.51 -1.42
N ILE A 187 -18.28 5.69 -1.76
CA ILE A 187 -18.21 4.29 -1.30
C ILE A 187 -18.10 4.23 0.22
N GLY A 188 -17.19 5.00 0.83
CA GLY A 188 -17.03 5.04 2.28
C GLY A 188 -18.30 5.47 2.99
N PHE A 189 -19.00 6.48 2.47
CA PHE A 189 -20.28 6.93 3.01
C PHE A 189 -21.39 5.88 2.86
N ALA A 190 -21.48 5.22 1.71
CA ALA A 190 -22.44 4.14 1.49
C ALA A 190 -22.20 2.96 2.45
N LEU A 191 -20.94 2.57 2.65
CA LEU A 191 -20.57 1.51 3.60
C LEU A 191 -20.94 1.88 5.04
N LEU A 192 -20.74 3.14 5.45
CA LEU A 192 -21.19 3.62 6.77
C LEU A 192 -22.70 3.54 6.92
N LEU A 193 -23.47 3.93 5.90
CA LEU A 193 -24.93 3.84 5.94
C LEU A 193 -25.42 2.40 6.00
N ILE A 194 -24.80 1.48 5.26
CA ILE A 194 -25.13 0.06 5.30
C ILE A 194 -24.81 -0.54 6.68
N GLY A 195 -23.62 -0.23 7.21
CA GLY A 195 -23.19 -0.74 8.52
C GLY A 195 -24.07 -0.26 9.67
N ASN A 196 -24.42 1.03 9.69
CA ASN A 196 -25.32 1.59 10.71
C ASN A 196 -26.78 1.19 10.51
N GLY A 197 -27.23 1.05 9.26
CA GLY A 197 -28.62 0.72 8.93
C GLY A 197 -28.98 -0.75 9.15
N GLY A 198 -28.00 -1.66 9.15
CA GLY A 198 -28.19 -3.09 9.41
C GLY A 198 -28.31 -3.47 10.89
N LEU A 199 -28.13 -2.53 11.82
CA LEU A 199 -28.22 -2.72 13.27
C LEU A 199 -29.51 -2.11 13.88
N GLY A 200 -30.47 -1.70 13.05
CA GLY A 200 -31.79 -1.22 13.46
C GLY A 200 -32.86 -2.31 13.45
#